data_AF-A0A9W9LYI2-F1
#
_entry.id   AF-A0A9W9LYI2-F1
#
_cell.length_a   1.000
_cell.length_b   1.000
_cell.length_c   1.000
_cell.angle_alpha   90.00
_cell.angle_beta   90.00
_cell.angle_gamma   90.00
#
_symmetry.space_group_name_H-M   'P 1'
#
loop_
_entity.id
_entity.type
_entity.pdbx_description
1 polymer ?
#
loop_
_entity_poly.entity_id
_entity_poly.type
_entity_poly.pdbx_seq_one_letter_code
_entity_poly.pdbx_strand_id
1 'polypeptide(L)'
;MALTIPKLPTFNLSPSTLLDIATDLVNQVQQAANDLADKVSPQNATFENAVRPLVAIDNGVKGKVQYLALFQAVSPSPEMRKAPSTAVNMGTCLGK
;
A
#
# COMPACT_ATOMS: atom_id res chain seq x y z
N MET A 1 -24.48 -16.76 -0.16
CA MET A 1 -23.34 -15.82 -0.13
C MET A 1 -23.22 -15.23 -1.53
N ALA A 2 -23.44 -13.92 -1.68
CA ALA A 2 -23.30 -13.28 -2.99
C ALA A 2 -21.81 -13.15 -3.32
N LEU A 3 -21.39 -13.63 -4.49
CA LEU A 3 -20.06 -13.37 -5.03
C LEU A 3 -19.95 -11.87 -5.32
N THR A 4 -19.29 -11.13 -4.45
CA THR A 4 -18.86 -9.77 -4.77
C THR A 4 -17.77 -9.87 -5.83
N ILE A 5 -18.13 -9.63 -7.08
CA ILE A 5 -17.16 -9.56 -8.18
C ILE A 5 -16.22 -8.38 -7.87
N PRO A 6 -14.91 -8.59 -7.75
CA PRO A 6 -13.97 -7.50 -7.51
C PRO A 6 -14.07 -6.48 -8.64
N LYS A 7 -14.16 -5.19 -8.30
CA LYS A 7 -14.14 -4.13 -9.29
C LYS A 7 -12.84 -4.21 -10.10
N LEU A 8 -12.96 -4.24 -11.42
CA LEU A 8 -11.80 -4.26 -12.31
C LEU A 8 -10.95 -2.98 -12.12
N PRO A 9 -9.62 -3.09 -12.15
CA PRO A 9 -8.75 -1.93 -12.15
C PRO A 9 -8.94 -1.09 -13.42
N THR A 10 -8.97 0.23 -13.28
CA THR A 10 -8.87 1.15 -14.43
C THR A 10 -7.41 1.25 -14.87
N PHE A 11 -7.12 1.55 -16.13
CA PHE A 11 -5.74 1.80 -16.60
C PHE A 11 -5.57 3.18 -17.23
N ASN A 12 -6.67 3.90 -17.44
CA ASN A 12 -6.65 5.27 -17.94
C ASN A 12 -6.51 6.23 -16.76
N LEU A 13 -5.28 6.42 -16.30
CA LEU A 13 -4.93 7.31 -15.19
C LEU A 13 -3.93 8.36 -15.63
N SER A 14 -3.96 9.50 -14.94
CA SER A 14 -2.91 10.51 -15.04
C SER A 14 -1.76 10.20 -14.07
N PRO A 15 -0.54 10.74 -14.32
CA PRO A 15 0.58 10.59 -13.38
C PRO A 15 0.27 11.11 -11.97
N SER A 16 -0.49 12.20 -11.84
CA SER A 16 -0.87 12.76 -10.52
C SER A 16 -1.81 11.82 -9.78
N THR A 17 -2.81 11.25 -10.46
CA THR A 17 -3.69 10.26 -9.84
C THR A 17 -2.93 9.03 -9.35
N LEU A 18 -1.91 8.59 -10.10
CA LEU A 18 -1.07 7.47 -9.71
C LEU A 18 -0.20 7.80 -8.49
N LEU A 19 0.30 9.04 -8.40
CA LEU A 19 1.00 9.55 -7.22
C LEU A 19 0.07 9.61 -6.00
N ASP A 20 -1.16 10.12 -6.15
CA ASP A 20 -2.14 10.21 -5.07
C ASP A 20 -2.44 8.81 -4.50
N ILE A 21 -2.69 7.83 -5.37
CA ILE A 21 -2.90 6.42 -4.97
C ILE A 21 -1.70 5.90 -4.17
N ALA A 22 -0.48 6.21 -4.61
CA ALA A 22 0.73 5.74 -3.96
C ALA A 22 0.95 6.41 -2.60
N THR A 23 0.70 7.72 -2.50
CA THR A 23 0.77 8.48 -1.23
C THR A 23 -0.27 7.99 -0.22
N ASP A 24 -1.52 7.83 -0.65
CA ASP A 24 -2.60 7.30 0.19
C ASP A 24 -2.26 5.90 0.71
N LEU A 25 -1.63 5.09 -0.13
CA LEU A 25 -1.22 3.75 0.24
C LEU A 25 -0.13 3.75 1.33
N VAL A 26 0.89 4.61 1.18
CA VAL A 26 1.93 4.78 2.21
C VAL A 26 1.31 5.24 3.53
N ASN A 27 0.41 6.22 3.49
CA ASN A 27 -0.27 6.73 4.67
C ASN A 27 -1.11 5.64 5.36
N GLN A 28 -1.86 4.84 4.58
CA GLN A 28 -2.66 3.73 5.10
C GLN A 28 -1.80 2.67 5.80
N VAL A 29 -0.67 2.27 5.19
CA VAL A 29 0.25 1.30 5.79
C VAL A 29 0.89 1.85 7.05
N GLN A 30 1.38 3.10 7.02
CA GLN A 30 2.01 3.73 8.17
C GLN A 30 1.05 3.84 9.35
N GLN A 31 -0.17 4.30 9.11
CA GLN A 31 -1.18 4.43 10.15
C GLN A 31 -1.52 3.05 10.75
N ALA A 32 -1.78 2.04 9.91
CA ALA A 32 -2.12 0.71 10.39
C ALA A 32 -0.97 0.04 11.17
N ALA A 33 0.27 0.26 10.75
CA ALA A 33 1.46 -0.23 11.45
C ALA A 33 1.64 0.45 12.81
N ASN A 34 1.48 1.78 12.87
CA ASN A 34 1.55 2.54 14.13
C ASN A 34 0.45 2.08 15.09
N ASP A 35 -0.80 1.99 14.61
CA ASP A 35 -1.94 1.53 15.41
C ASP A 35 -1.73 0.13 15.99
N LEU A 36 -1.02 -0.75 15.27
CA LEU A 36 -0.67 -2.08 15.76
C LEU A 36 0.45 -2.01 16.81
N ALA A 37 1.50 -1.23 16.55
CA ALA A 37 2.62 -1.05 17.46
C ALA A 37 2.20 -0.43 18.80
N ASP A 38 1.24 0.50 18.78
CA ASP A 38 0.70 1.15 19.98
C ASP A 38 -0.13 0.18 20.84
N LYS A 39 -0.71 -0.87 20.24
CA LYS A 39 -1.60 -1.82 20.92
C LYS A 39 -0.89 -3.09 21.41
N VAL A 40 0.24 -3.46 20.81
CA VAL A 40 0.89 -4.74 21.04
C VAL A 40 2.34 -4.53 21.46
N SER A 41 2.66 -4.95 22.69
CA SER A 41 4.04 -4.96 23.14
C SER A 41 4.69 -6.30 22.78
N PRO A 42 6.02 -6.35 22.57
CA PRO A 42 6.70 -7.61 22.26
C PRO A 42 6.45 -8.72 23.30
N GLN A 43 6.26 -8.36 24.57
CA GLN A 43 6.07 -9.30 25.67
C GLN A 43 4.66 -9.92 25.70
N ASN A 44 3.67 -9.30 25.05
CA ASN A 44 2.29 -9.80 24.97
C ASN A 44 1.85 -10.14 23.55
N ALA A 45 2.80 -10.19 22.61
CA ALA A 45 2.54 -10.52 21.22
C ALA A 45 2.15 -11.99 21.08
N THR A 46 1.08 -12.22 20.32
CA THR A 46 0.51 -13.52 19.99
C THR A 46 0.22 -13.57 18.50
N PHE A 47 -0.10 -14.75 17.99
CA PHE A 47 -0.57 -14.87 16.61
C PHE A 47 -1.81 -14.00 16.35
N GLU A 48 -2.79 -14.00 17.26
CA GLU A 48 -4.07 -13.31 17.06
C GLU A 48 -3.97 -11.79 17.14
N ASN A 49 -3.16 -11.24 18.04
CA ASN A 49 -3.05 -9.79 18.21
C ASN A 49 -1.90 -9.16 17.40
N ALA A 50 -0.90 -9.92 16.94
CA ALA A 50 0.22 -9.38 16.16
C ALA A 50 0.22 -9.89 14.71
N VAL A 51 0.31 -11.21 14.51
CA VAL A 51 0.52 -11.80 13.18
C VAL A 51 -0.72 -11.67 12.30
N ARG A 52 -1.89 -11.99 12.83
CA ARG A 52 -3.14 -11.93 12.07
C ARG A 52 -3.48 -10.51 11.60
N PRO A 53 -3.32 -9.44 12.41
CA PRO A 53 -3.43 -8.06 11.93
C PRO A 53 -2.41 -7.69 10.86
N LEU A 54 -1.15 -8.13 10.99
CA LEU A 54 -0.14 -7.90 9.95
C LEU A 54 -0.55 -8.53 8.61
N VAL A 55 -1.05 -9.77 8.63
CA VAL A 55 -1.56 -10.45 7.44
C VAL A 55 -2.77 -9.71 6.86
N ALA A 56 -3.64 -9.16 7.70
CA ALA A 56 -4.77 -8.36 7.23
C ALA A 56 -4.31 -7.06 6.55
N ILE A 57 -3.31 -6.38 7.11
CA ILE A 57 -2.69 -5.19 6.51
C ILE A 57 -2.10 -5.54 5.14
N ASP A 58 -1.25 -6.57 5.07
CA ASP A 58 -0.60 -7.01 3.82
C ASP A 58 -1.63 -7.34 2.74
N ASN A 59 -2.63 -8.18 3.06
CA ASN A 59 -3.69 -8.55 2.13
C ASN A 59 -4.52 -7.34 1.66
N GLY A 60 -4.73 -6.35 2.53
CA GLY A 60 -5.46 -5.12 2.20
C GLY A 60 -4.73 -4.23 1.20
N VAL A 61 -3.40 -4.31 1.15
CA VAL A 61 -2.57 -3.42 0.31
C VAL A 61 -1.96 -4.10 -0.90
N LYS A 62 -1.77 -5.42 -0.87
CA LYS A 62 -1.06 -6.19 -1.89
C LYS A 62 -1.53 -5.92 -3.32
N GLY A 63 -2.83 -5.84 -3.53
CA GLY A 63 -3.40 -5.55 -4.85
C GLY A 63 -3.03 -4.14 -5.36
N LYS A 64 -3.04 -3.13 -4.49
CA LYS A 64 -2.66 -1.75 -4.83
C LYS A 64 -1.16 -1.65 -5.10
N VAL A 65 -0.32 -2.32 -4.30
CA VAL A 65 1.13 -2.39 -4.53
C VAL A 65 1.44 -2.99 -5.90
N GLN A 66 0.81 -4.11 -6.23
CA GLN A 66 0.99 -4.77 -7.54
C GLN A 66 0.51 -3.88 -8.70
N TYR A 67 -0.60 -3.16 -8.50
CA TYR A 67 -1.13 -2.22 -9.47
C TYR A 67 -0.16 -1.06 -9.75
N LEU A 68 0.45 -0.48 -8.72
CA LEU A 68 1.50 0.55 -8.86
C LEU A 68 2.75 0.01 -9.56
N ALA A 69 3.22 -1.18 -9.17
CA ALA A 69 4.38 -1.84 -9.77
C ALA A 69 4.19 -2.12 -11.27
N LEU A 70 2.96 -2.42 -11.70
CA LEU A 70 2.64 -2.61 -13.11
C LEU A 70 2.92 -1.35 -13.93
N PHE A 71 2.44 -0.17 -13.50
CA PHE A 71 2.74 1.09 -14.22
C PHE A 71 4.24 1.41 -14.24
N GLN A 72 4.96 1.11 -13.16
CA GLN A 72 6.41 1.25 -13.12
C GLN A 72 7.12 0.36 -14.17
N ALA A 73 6.65 -0.87 -14.33
CA ALA A 73 7.28 -1.86 -15.20
C ALA A 73 6.94 -1.70 -16.69
N VAL A 74 5.67 -1.40 -17.01
CA VAL A 74 5.17 -1.52 -18.40
C VAL A 74 4.66 -0.22 -19.02
N SER A 75 4.55 0.88 -18.27
CA SER A 75 4.02 2.12 -18.84
C SER A 75 4.95 2.70 -19.90
N PRO A 76 4.44 3.11 -21.08
CA PRO A 76 5.25 3.79 -22.09
C PRO A 76 5.67 5.20 -21.64
N SER A 77 4.89 5.86 -20.78
CA SER A 77 5.19 7.21 -20.26
C SER A 77 6.26 7.17 -19.16
N PRO A 78 7.37 7.90 -19.30
CA PRO A 78 8.37 8.06 -18.25
C PRO A 78 7.81 8.63 -16.94
N GLU A 79 6.85 9.55 -17.02
CA GLU A 79 6.20 10.20 -15.89
C GLU A 79 5.36 9.18 -15.10
N MET A 80 4.59 8.36 -15.82
CA MET A 80 3.81 7.26 -15.23
C MET A 80 4.70 6.21 -14.57
N ARG A 81 5.90 5.92 -15.13
CA ARG A 81 6.85 5.00 -14.49
C ARG A 81 7.44 5.56 -13.19
N LYS A 82 7.61 6.88 -13.09
CA LYS A 82 8.23 7.56 -11.94
C LYS A 82 7.26 7.85 -10.80
N ALA A 83 5.99 8.15 -11.09
CA ALA A 83 5.00 8.55 -10.10
C ALA A 83 4.88 7.56 -8.90
N PRO A 84 4.86 6.22 -9.11
CA PRO A 84 4.86 5.27 -7.99
C PRO A 84 6.11 5.33 -7.11
N SER A 85 7.29 5.52 -7.71
CA SER A 85 8.57 5.54 -6.99
C SER A 85 8.73 6.79 -6.11
N THR A 86 8.10 7.90 -6.49
CA THR A 86 8.12 9.15 -5.72
C THR A 86 7.48 8.96 -4.34
N ALA A 87 6.37 8.22 -4.24
CA ALA A 87 5.73 7.95 -2.95
C ALA A 87 6.55 7.00 -2.06
N VAL A 88 7.22 5.99 -2.64
CA VAL A 88 8.09 5.07 -1.89
C VAL A 88 9.27 5.81 -1.26
N ASN A 89 9.85 6.78 -1.97
CA ASN A 89 10.93 7.61 -1.43
C ASN A 89 10.49 8.56 -0.31
N MET A 90 9.19 8.91 -0.22
CA MET A 90 8.68 9.70 0.91
C MET A 90 8.58 8.85 2.19
N GLY A 91 8.26 7.56 2.06
CA GLY A 91 8.18 6.65 3.21
C GLY A 91 9.52 6.34 3.89
N THR A 92 10.65 6.42 3.15
CA THR A 92 11.99 6.13 3.69
C THR A 92 12.65 7.32 4.39
N CYS A 93 12.06 8.52 4.32
CA CYS A 93 12.61 9.74 4.95
C CYS A 93 12.11 10.02 6.37
N LEU A 94 11.20 9.22 6.93
CA LEU A 94 10.61 9.44 8.26
C LEU A 94 11.20 8.55 9.37
N GLY A 95 12.27 7.82 9.07
CA GLY A 95 13.07 7.06 10.04
C GLY A 95 14.33 7.80 10.52
N LYS A 96 14.33 9.14 10.53
CA LYS A 96 15.37 9.97 11.14
C LYS A 96 14.77 10.92 12.16
#